data_AF-A0A250IEK9-F1
#
_entry.id   AF-A0A250IEK9-F1
#
_cell.length_a   1.000
_cell.length_b   1.000
_cell.length_c   1.000
_cell.angle_alpha   90.00
_cell.angle_beta   90.00
_cell.angle_gamma   90.00
#
_symmetry.space_group_name_H-M   'P 1'
#
loop_
_entity.id
_entity.type
_entity.pdbx_description
1 polymer ?
#
loop_
_entity_poly.entity_id
_entity_poly.type
_entity_poly.pdbx_seq_one_letter_code
_entity_poly.pdbx_strand_id
1 'polypeptide(L)'
;MKSAVVLSMLAVPGVSMAGEWFPCGNLGQLSNCQIPNFPNTRYDYGIAYNVQSPIPVVCVTWNVGYRVHNKDPYFVYSDNPASGVSWGGFVFYTGTLAPDDDGCLSGTWRHRYWRLGPNNVISTHDSNGCVNQPLYCRAL
;
A
#
# COMPACT_ATOMS: atom_id res chain seq x y z
N MET A 1 -23.38 37.81 47.16
CA MET A 1 -22.37 36.83 46.70
C MET A 1 -22.78 36.34 45.33
N LYS A 2 -22.03 36.64 44.27
CA LYS A 2 -22.26 36.10 42.93
C LYS A 2 -21.01 35.32 42.52
N SER A 3 -21.13 33.99 42.49
CA SER A 3 -20.05 33.10 42.06
C SER A 3 -19.82 33.23 40.55
N ALA A 4 -18.58 33.50 40.16
CA ALA A 4 -18.12 33.35 38.79
C ALA A 4 -17.77 31.88 38.56
N VAL A 5 -18.47 31.23 37.61
CA VAL A 5 -18.09 29.91 37.12
C VAL A 5 -17.02 30.12 36.05
N VAL A 6 -15.79 29.74 36.37
CA VAL A 6 -14.68 29.72 35.41
C VAL A 6 -14.82 28.44 34.58
N LEU A 7 -15.20 28.58 33.33
CA LEU A 7 -15.28 27.49 32.37
C LEU A 7 -13.87 27.23 31.81
N SER A 8 -13.14 26.27 32.39
CA SER A 8 -11.86 25.81 31.84
C SER A 8 -12.12 25.02 30.56
N MET A 9 -11.74 25.60 29.41
CA MET A 9 -11.68 24.89 28.14
C MET A 9 -10.50 23.92 28.19
N LEU A 10 -10.79 22.64 28.43
CA LEU A 10 -9.84 21.56 28.18
C LEU A 10 -9.68 21.42 26.67
N ALA A 11 -8.49 21.77 26.15
CA ALA A 11 -8.13 21.47 24.77
C ALA A 11 -8.11 19.94 24.61
N VAL A 12 -9.05 19.42 23.84
CA VAL A 12 -9.02 18.03 23.38
C VAL A 12 -7.85 17.94 22.40
N PRO A 13 -6.82 17.10 22.64
CA PRO A 13 -5.76 16.92 21.67
C PRO A 13 -6.38 16.39 20.38
N GLY A 14 -6.32 17.22 19.34
CA GLY A 14 -6.86 16.91 18.03
C GLY A 14 -6.22 15.63 17.51
N VAL A 15 -7.05 14.75 16.98
CA VAL A 15 -6.63 13.61 16.18
C VAL A 15 -5.68 14.17 15.11
N SER A 16 -4.43 13.68 15.05
CA SER A 16 -3.53 14.00 13.94
C SER A 16 -4.25 13.54 12.67
N MET A 17 -4.79 14.50 11.92
CA MET A 17 -5.31 14.26 10.59
C MET A 17 -4.09 13.88 9.75
N ALA A 18 -3.94 12.59 9.45
CA ALA A 18 -2.91 12.13 8.54
C ALA A 18 -2.91 13.05 7.30
N GLY A 19 -1.73 13.53 6.91
CA GLY A 19 -1.61 14.57 5.88
C GLY A 19 -2.23 14.15 4.54
N GLU A 20 -2.46 15.12 3.66
CA GLU A 20 -2.86 14.81 2.27
C GLU A 20 -1.77 13.98 1.57
N TRP A 21 -2.21 13.06 0.71
CA TRP A 21 -1.30 12.29 -0.13
C TRP A 21 -0.69 13.18 -1.21
N PHE A 22 0.62 13.11 -1.36
CA PHE A 22 1.34 13.78 -2.46
C PHE A 22 2.30 12.80 -3.15
N PRO A 23 2.55 12.95 -4.46
CA PRO A 23 3.54 12.11 -5.16
C PRO A 23 4.93 12.31 -4.55
N CYS A 24 5.61 11.23 -4.18
CA CYS A 24 6.94 11.31 -3.56
C CYS A 24 7.99 10.45 -4.25
N GLY A 25 7.60 9.55 -5.17
CA GLY A 25 8.54 8.75 -5.93
C GLY A 25 7.88 7.63 -6.72
N ASN A 26 8.63 6.56 -6.97
CA ASN A 26 8.15 5.31 -7.54
C ASN A 26 8.86 4.10 -6.90
N LEU A 27 8.34 2.90 -7.14
CA LEU A 27 8.86 1.64 -6.60
C LEU A 27 10.38 1.48 -6.82
N GLY A 28 10.89 1.84 -8.00
CA GLY A 28 12.30 1.74 -8.37
C GLY A 28 13.24 2.62 -7.53
N GLN A 29 12.70 3.62 -6.83
CA GLN A 29 13.46 4.48 -5.92
C GLN A 29 13.48 3.96 -4.47
N LEU A 30 12.74 2.88 -4.16
CA LEU A 30 12.76 2.29 -2.82
C LEU A 30 14.12 1.67 -2.55
N SER A 31 14.72 2.06 -1.43
CA SER A 31 15.88 1.43 -0.83
C SER A 31 15.59 1.20 0.65
N ASN A 32 15.71 -0.04 1.13
CA ASN A 32 15.33 -0.42 2.50
C ASN A 32 13.90 0.00 2.89
N CYS A 33 12.95 -0.15 1.95
CA CYS A 33 11.58 0.30 2.12
C CYS A 33 11.46 1.80 2.47
N GLN A 34 12.36 2.62 1.94
CA GLN A 34 12.34 4.06 2.08
C GLN A 34 12.55 4.76 0.74
N ILE A 35 11.84 5.87 0.55
CA ILE A 35 12.10 6.81 -0.54
C ILE A 35 13.05 7.91 -0.02
N PRO A 36 14.08 8.31 -0.80
CA PRO A 36 14.95 9.43 -0.42
C PRO A 36 14.14 10.67 -0.03
N ASN A 37 14.49 11.29 1.11
CA ASN A 37 13.79 12.42 1.74
C ASN A 37 12.42 12.14 2.37
N PHE A 38 11.87 10.93 2.21
CA PHE A 38 10.57 10.55 2.77
C PHE A 38 10.70 9.24 3.56
N PRO A 39 11.39 9.22 4.71
CA PRO A 39 11.61 7.99 5.47
C PRO A 39 10.29 7.43 6.03
N ASN A 40 10.15 6.11 6.01
CA ASN A 40 8.97 5.39 6.53
C ASN A 40 8.73 5.55 8.05
N THR A 41 9.65 6.18 8.77
CA THR A 41 9.48 6.57 10.19
C THR A 41 8.73 7.89 10.36
N ARG A 42 8.51 8.65 9.28
CA ARG A 42 7.81 9.94 9.28
C ARG A 42 6.69 10.03 8.25
N TYR A 43 6.65 9.09 7.31
CA TYR A 43 5.68 9.07 6.23
C TYR A 43 5.06 7.69 6.08
N ASP A 44 3.74 7.67 5.92
CA ASP A 44 3.02 6.54 5.33
C ASP A 44 3.22 6.56 3.81
N TYR A 45 3.26 5.39 3.18
CA TYR A 45 3.25 5.25 1.72
C TYR A 45 1.91 4.77 1.21
N GLY A 46 1.60 5.18 -0.02
CA GLY A 46 0.38 4.80 -0.71
C GLY A 46 0.59 4.62 -2.21
N ILE A 47 -0.34 3.88 -2.82
CA ILE A 47 -0.39 3.66 -4.26
C ILE A 47 -1.82 3.92 -4.73
N ALA A 48 -1.95 4.62 -5.86
CA ALA A 48 -3.19 4.71 -6.61
C ALA A 48 -3.17 3.63 -7.70
N TYR A 49 -3.80 2.48 -7.43
CA TYR A 49 -3.89 1.37 -8.37
C TYR A 49 -5.31 0.80 -8.39
N ASN A 50 -5.99 0.96 -9.53
CA ASN A 50 -7.43 0.72 -9.70
C ASN A 50 -8.34 1.52 -8.73
N VAL A 51 -7.81 2.63 -8.18
CA VAL A 51 -8.50 3.52 -7.26
C VAL A 51 -8.20 4.98 -7.62
N GLN A 52 -9.13 5.88 -7.33
CA GLN A 52 -8.97 7.33 -7.62
C GLN A 52 -8.08 8.05 -6.62
N SER A 53 -7.96 7.54 -5.39
CA SER A 53 -7.14 8.12 -4.33
C SER A 53 -6.12 7.09 -3.83
N PRO A 54 -4.88 7.49 -3.49
CA PRO A 54 -3.89 6.56 -2.98
C PRO A 54 -4.39 5.83 -1.72
N ILE A 55 -4.23 4.50 -1.71
CA ILE A 55 -4.51 3.68 -0.53
C ILE A 55 -3.20 3.33 0.18
N PRO A 56 -3.19 3.20 1.52
CA PRO A 56 -2.00 2.84 2.26
C PRO A 56 -1.42 1.50 1.81
N VAL A 57 -0.09 1.45 1.71
CA VAL A 57 0.65 0.23 1.40
C VAL A 57 1.67 -0.08 2.48
N VAL A 58 2.04 -1.34 2.57
CA VAL A 58 3.14 -1.82 3.41
C VAL A 58 4.28 -2.25 2.51
N CYS A 59 5.48 -1.77 2.79
CA CYS A 59 6.71 -2.29 2.21
C CYS A 59 7.38 -3.24 3.19
N VAL A 60 7.73 -4.44 2.73
CA VAL A 60 8.49 -5.43 3.49
C VAL A 60 9.74 -5.84 2.73
N THR A 61 10.85 -6.00 3.45
CA THR A 61 12.07 -6.58 2.90
C THR A 61 11.96 -8.11 2.97
N TRP A 62 12.27 -8.79 1.87
CA TRP A 62 12.22 -10.26 1.78
C TRP A 62 13.45 -10.81 1.06
N ASN A 63 14.26 -11.60 1.76
CA ASN A 63 15.51 -12.17 1.25
C ASN A 63 16.41 -11.12 0.59
N VAL A 64 16.46 -11.09 -0.74
CA VAL A 64 17.31 -10.18 -1.53
C VAL A 64 16.50 -9.06 -2.21
N GLY A 65 15.23 -8.88 -1.84
CA GLY A 65 14.33 -7.95 -2.51
C GLY A 65 13.29 -7.33 -1.59
N TYR A 66 12.30 -6.70 -2.21
CA TYR A 66 11.24 -5.95 -1.54
C TYR A 66 9.89 -6.42 -2.03
N ARG A 67 8.87 -6.30 -1.18
CA ARG A 67 7.47 -6.44 -1.55
C ARG A 67 6.68 -5.22 -1.06
N VAL A 68 5.80 -4.71 -1.88
CA VAL A 68 4.85 -3.64 -1.54
C VAL A 68 3.45 -4.16 -1.79
N HIS A 69 2.60 -4.18 -0.79
CA HIS A 69 1.21 -4.62 -0.93
C HIS A 69 0.26 -3.65 -0.24
N ASN A 70 -1.01 -3.65 -0.64
CA ASN A 70 -2.04 -2.90 0.04
C ASN A 70 -2.12 -3.30 1.53
N LYS A 71 -2.26 -2.32 2.41
CA LYS A 71 -2.41 -2.53 3.86
C LYS A 71 -3.75 -3.16 4.17
N ASP A 72 -4.80 -2.64 3.54
CA ASP A 72 -6.17 -3.10 3.70
C ASP A 72 -6.63 -3.82 2.41
N PRO A 73 -7.12 -5.07 2.51
CA PRO A 73 -7.71 -5.79 1.38
C PRO A 73 -8.90 -5.03 0.79
N TYR A 74 -9.15 -5.22 -0.50
CA TYR A 74 -10.34 -4.71 -1.18
C TYR A 74 -11.05 -5.84 -1.95
N PHE A 75 -12.29 -5.57 -2.39
CA PHE A 75 -13.05 -6.54 -3.16
C PHE A 75 -12.49 -6.68 -4.58
N VAL A 76 -12.14 -7.90 -4.95
CA VAL A 76 -11.73 -8.30 -6.31
C VAL A 76 -12.93 -8.93 -7.02
N TYR A 77 -13.11 -8.58 -8.31
CA TYR A 77 -14.24 -9.00 -9.16
C TYR A 77 -15.62 -8.60 -8.62
N SER A 78 -15.72 -7.50 -7.85
CA SER A 78 -17.00 -6.98 -7.36
C SER A 78 -17.96 -6.51 -8.47
N ASP A 79 -17.40 -6.19 -9.64
CA ASP A 79 -18.11 -5.81 -10.86
C ASP A 79 -18.51 -7.01 -11.73
N ASN A 80 -17.99 -8.21 -11.44
CA ASN A 80 -18.32 -9.45 -12.14
C ASN A 80 -18.63 -10.60 -11.17
N PRO A 81 -19.87 -10.65 -10.62
CA PRO A 81 -20.26 -11.67 -9.64
C PRO A 81 -20.12 -13.12 -10.13
N ALA A 82 -20.20 -13.36 -11.44
CA ALA A 82 -20.03 -14.69 -12.02
C ALA A 82 -18.60 -15.24 -11.85
N SER A 83 -17.61 -14.36 -11.72
CA SER A 83 -16.21 -14.72 -11.43
C SER A 83 -15.94 -14.96 -9.94
N GLY A 84 -16.93 -14.73 -9.07
CA GLY A 84 -16.82 -14.88 -7.63
C GLY A 84 -16.12 -13.71 -6.95
N VAL A 85 -16.88 -12.90 -6.21
CA VAL A 85 -16.33 -11.81 -5.39
C VAL A 85 -15.43 -12.40 -4.30
N SER A 86 -14.23 -11.84 -4.13
CA SER A 86 -13.27 -12.26 -3.11
C SER A 86 -12.57 -11.05 -2.48
N TRP A 87 -12.04 -11.23 -1.27
CA TRP A 87 -11.08 -10.28 -0.71
C TRP A 87 -9.73 -10.47 -1.36
N GLY A 88 -9.02 -9.38 -1.62
CA GLY A 88 -7.71 -9.47 -2.23
C GLY A 88 -6.99 -8.13 -2.28
N GLY A 89 -6.08 -8.04 -3.24
CA GLY A 89 -5.30 -6.84 -3.44
C GLY A 89 -4.24 -7.00 -4.51
N PHE A 90 -3.23 -6.14 -4.42
CA PHE A 90 -2.05 -6.19 -5.26
C PHE A 90 -0.82 -6.47 -4.41
N VAL A 91 0.17 -7.08 -5.04
CA VAL A 91 1.54 -7.15 -4.53
C VAL A 91 2.48 -6.76 -5.66
N PHE A 92 3.37 -5.82 -5.35
CA PHE A 92 4.52 -5.48 -6.16
C PHE A 92 5.75 -6.09 -5.53
N TYR A 93 6.64 -6.69 -6.30
CA TYR A 93 7.86 -7.29 -5.74
C TYR A 93 9.05 -7.24 -6.70
N THR A 94 10.25 -7.17 -6.14
CA THR A 94 11.51 -7.24 -6.87
C THR A 94 12.50 -8.13 -6.12
N GLY A 95 13.61 -8.50 -6.75
CA GLY A 95 14.66 -9.31 -6.12
C GLY A 95 14.24 -10.75 -5.81
N THR A 96 13.40 -11.36 -6.65
CA THR A 96 13.01 -12.77 -6.52
C THR A 96 13.32 -13.52 -7.81
N LEU A 97 13.69 -14.80 -7.71
CA LEU A 97 13.78 -15.75 -8.84
C LEU A 97 12.56 -16.69 -8.85
N ALA A 98 11.41 -16.21 -8.39
CA ALA A 98 10.25 -17.06 -8.20
C ALA A 98 9.76 -17.61 -9.55
N PRO A 99 9.23 -18.85 -9.62
CA PRO A 99 8.79 -19.45 -10.89
C PRO A 99 7.66 -18.68 -11.59
N ASP A 100 6.90 -17.88 -10.84
CA ASP A 100 5.88 -16.97 -11.33
C ASP A 100 6.47 -15.60 -11.76
N ASP A 101 7.74 -15.57 -12.15
CA ASP A 101 8.39 -14.40 -12.74
C ASP A 101 7.82 -14.15 -14.15
N ASP A 102 7.28 -12.95 -14.39
CA ASP A 102 6.67 -12.53 -15.66
C ASP A 102 7.68 -12.33 -16.81
N GLY A 103 8.87 -12.95 -16.73
CA GLY A 103 9.98 -12.74 -17.67
C GLY A 103 10.67 -11.38 -17.50
N CYS A 104 10.52 -10.75 -16.34
CA CYS A 104 11.11 -9.44 -16.09
C CYS A 104 12.62 -9.52 -15.93
N LEU A 105 13.34 -8.52 -16.45
CA LEU A 105 14.77 -8.40 -16.19
C LEU A 105 15.03 -8.31 -14.68
N SER A 106 16.14 -8.92 -14.24
CA SER A 106 16.55 -8.88 -12.83
C SER A 106 16.60 -7.44 -12.30
N GLY A 107 16.14 -7.24 -11.07
CA GLY A 107 16.02 -5.93 -10.43
C GLY A 107 14.75 -5.14 -10.80
N THR A 108 13.97 -5.58 -11.79
CA THR A 108 12.70 -4.93 -12.16
C THR A 108 11.58 -5.30 -11.18
N TRP A 109 10.70 -4.36 -10.87
CA TRP A 109 9.50 -4.62 -10.09
C TRP A 109 8.46 -5.37 -10.92
N ARG A 110 7.79 -6.33 -10.28
CA ARG A 110 6.76 -7.21 -10.82
C ARG A 110 5.45 -6.94 -10.12
N HIS A 111 4.33 -7.21 -10.78
CA HIS A 111 3.00 -7.05 -10.21
C HIS A 111 2.26 -8.39 -10.18
N ARG A 112 1.53 -8.68 -9.11
CA ARG A 112 0.52 -9.75 -9.06
C ARG A 112 -0.71 -9.26 -8.31
N TYR A 113 -1.88 -9.67 -8.76
CA TYR A 113 -3.05 -9.68 -7.89
C TYR A 113 -2.97 -10.88 -6.94
N TRP A 114 -3.41 -10.69 -5.71
CA TRP A 114 -3.62 -11.77 -4.76
C TRP A 114 -5.09 -11.78 -4.33
N ARG A 115 -5.63 -12.96 -4.04
CA ARG A 115 -7.01 -13.10 -3.56
C ARG A 115 -7.15 -14.24 -2.56
N LEU A 116 -8.13 -14.09 -1.68
CA LEU A 116 -8.64 -15.13 -0.81
C LEU A 116 -9.59 -16.03 -1.61
N GLY A 117 -9.11 -17.19 -2.00
CA GLY A 117 -9.87 -18.21 -2.70
C GLY A 117 -10.72 -19.08 -1.76
N PRO A 118 -11.37 -20.12 -2.32
CA PRO A 118 -12.10 -21.11 -1.55
C PRO A 118 -11.25 -21.74 -0.44
N ASN A 119 -11.89 -22.13 0.65
CA ASN A 119 -11.22 -22.76 1.82
C ASN A 119 -10.13 -21.89 2.47
N ASN A 120 -10.24 -20.56 2.35
CA ASN A 120 -9.28 -19.60 2.92
C ASN A 120 -7.84 -19.73 2.36
N VAL A 121 -7.70 -20.23 1.14
CA VAL A 121 -6.40 -20.32 0.47
C VAL A 121 -6.08 -18.98 -0.19
N ILE A 122 -4.94 -18.39 0.13
CA ILE A 122 -4.44 -17.20 -0.59
C ILE A 122 -3.68 -17.67 -1.83
N SER A 123 -4.05 -17.15 -3.00
CA SER A 123 -3.34 -17.39 -4.25
C SER A 123 -3.02 -16.08 -4.97
N THR A 124 -1.93 -16.10 -5.74
CA THR A 124 -1.64 -15.07 -6.74
C THR A 124 -2.33 -15.43 -8.06
N HIS A 125 -2.72 -14.41 -8.81
CA HIS A 125 -3.47 -14.55 -10.05
C HIS A 125 -2.89 -13.65 -11.16
N ASP A 126 -3.76 -13.04 -11.96
CA ASP A 126 -3.46 -12.12 -13.05
C ASP A 126 -2.32 -11.16 -12.68
N SER A 127 -1.57 -10.79 -13.71
CA SER A 127 -0.41 -9.91 -13.59
C SER A 127 -0.52 -8.77 -14.58
N ASN A 128 0.09 -7.65 -14.23
CA ASN A 128 0.33 -6.54 -15.17
C ASN A 128 1.81 -6.55 -15.65
N GLY A 129 2.52 -7.64 -15.39
CA GLY A 129 3.92 -7.86 -15.74
C GLY A 129 4.87 -6.99 -14.93
N CYS A 130 5.90 -6.53 -15.63
CA CYS A 130 6.92 -5.65 -15.10
C CYS A 130 6.38 -4.23 -14.97
N VAL A 131 6.55 -3.61 -13.81
CA VAL A 131 5.98 -2.29 -13.50
C VAL A 131 6.99 -1.42 -12.78
N ASN A 132 6.68 -0.12 -12.65
CA ASN A 132 7.38 0.77 -11.73
C ASN A 132 6.40 1.81 -11.19
N GLN A 133 5.53 1.39 -10.25
CA GLN A 133 4.40 2.23 -9.86
C GLN A 133 4.80 3.50 -9.11
N PRO A 134 4.11 4.63 -9.39
CA PRO A 134 4.20 5.82 -8.57
C PRO A 134 3.84 5.52 -7.11
N LEU A 135 4.60 6.11 -6.21
CA LEU A 135 4.37 6.12 -4.78
C LEU A 135 3.95 7.51 -4.33
N TYR A 136 2.97 7.50 -3.43
CA TYR A 136 2.48 8.66 -2.73
C TYR A 136 2.91 8.58 -1.28
N CYS A 137 3.15 9.73 -0.66
CA CYS A 137 3.50 9.84 0.74
C CYS A 137 2.51 10.74 1.46
N ARG A 138 2.32 10.49 2.75
CA ARG A 138 1.67 11.43 3.67
C ARG A 138 2.39 11.41 5.01
N ALA A 139 2.45 12.55 5.69
CA ALA A 139 3.04 12.61 7.02
C ALA A 139 2.22 11.78 8.04
N LEU A 140 2.93 11.10 8.95
CA LEU A 140 2.35 10.37 10.09
C LEU A 140 1.80 11.32 11.17
#